data_AF-Q2RMW9-F1
#
_entry.id   AF-Q2RMW9-F1
#
_cell.length_a   1.000
_cell.length_b   1.000
_cell.length_c   1.000
_cell.angle_alpha   90.00
_cell.angle_beta   90.00
_cell.angle_gamma   90.00
#
_symmetry.space_group_name_H-M   'P 1'
#
loop_
_entity.id
_entity.type
_entity.pdbx_description
1 polymer ?
#
loop_
_entity_poly.entity_id
_entity_poly.type
_entity_poly.pdbx_seq_one_letter_code
_entity_poly.pdbx_strand_id
1 'polypeptide(L)'
;MSDPKKVQAALNTSLKVLDSVVKEQERAVNRILGLAELLIEKSPDQVTAMRLEAIMEACAFQDITGQQIRKVAAFLKHLGTLQGGLEMAAGATNHVNDAQAKAVGGLSQDQVDRLLRGEAL
;
A
#
# COMPACT_ATOMS: atom_id res chain seq x y z
N MET A 1 16.31 -27.39 10.59
CA MET A 1 15.22 -27.23 9.60
C MET A 1 13.98 -26.76 10.35
N SER A 2 13.44 -25.59 10.01
CA SER A 2 12.22 -25.06 10.63
C SER A 2 11.00 -25.85 10.18
N ASP A 3 10.10 -26.18 11.12
CA ASP A 3 8.85 -26.88 10.83
C ASP A 3 7.95 -26.03 9.90
N PRO A 4 7.63 -26.50 8.67
CA PRO A 4 6.83 -25.76 7.71
C PRO A 4 5.48 -25.28 8.27
N LYS A 5 4.87 -26.05 9.20
CA LYS A 5 3.61 -25.66 9.84
C LYS A 5 3.78 -24.47 10.77
N LYS A 6 4.91 -24.39 11.49
CA LYS A 6 5.23 -23.25 12.36
C LYS A 6 5.50 -21.99 11.55
N VAL A 7 6.20 -22.11 10.42
CA VAL A 7 6.46 -20.98 9.52
C VAL A 7 5.15 -20.46 8.92
N GLN A 8 4.25 -21.33 8.48
CA GLN A 8 2.94 -20.91 7.97
C GLN A 8 2.07 -20.24 9.04
N ALA A 9 2.09 -20.75 10.27
CA ALA A 9 1.37 -20.14 11.39
C ALA A 9 1.92 -18.74 11.75
N ALA A 10 3.25 -18.58 11.72
CA ALA A 10 3.89 -17.29 11.92
C ALA A 10 3.52 -16.29 10.82
N LEU A 11 3.60 -16.69 9.55
CA LEU A 11 3.21 -15.85 8.41
C LEU A 11 1.75 -15.37 8.52
N ASN A 12 0.82 -16.28 8.81
CA ASN A 12 -0.59 -15.94 8.99
C ASN A 12 -0.80 -14.94 10.14
N THR A 13 -0.06 -15.08 11.22
CA THR A 13 -0.10 -14.14 12.36
C THR A 13 0.43 -12.77 11.95
N SER A 14 1.58 -12.72 11.28
CA SER A 14 2.18 -11.47 10.78
C SER A 14 1.27 -10.73 9.81
N LEU A 15 0.59 -11.45 8.90
CA LEU A 15 -0.37 -10.83 7.96
C LEU A 15 -1.57 -10.20 8.68
N LYS A 16 -2.08 -10.82 9.75
CA LYS A 16 -3.15 -10.25 10.58
C LYS A 16 -2.70 -8.99 11.30
N VAL A 17 -1.49 -8.99 11.85
CA VAL A 17 -0.91 -7.81 12.51
C VAL A 17 -0.75 -6.67 11.50
N LEU A 18 -0.23 -6.97 10.30
CA LEU A 18 -0.07 -5.99 9.24
C LEU A 18 -1.41 -5.35 8.83
N ASP A 19 -2.45 -6.16 8.61
CA ASP A 19 -3.81 -5.67 8.31
C ASP A 19 -4.37 -4.78 9.44
N SER A 20 -4.14 -5.16 10.70
CA SER A 20 -4.55 -4.37 11.86
C SER A 20 -3.86 -3.01 11.90
N VAL A 21 -2.54 -2.96 11.67
CA VAL A 21 -1.75 -1.72 11.66
C VAL A 21 -2.18 -0.81 10.51
N VAL A 22 -2.41 -1.35 9.31
CA VAL A 22 -2.93 -0.56 8.18
C VAL A 22 -4.27 0.06 8.52
N LYS A 23 -5.21 -0.72 9.05
CA LYS A 23 -6.54 -0.22 9.44
C LYS A 23 -6.46 0.87 10.52
N GLU A 24 -5.55 0.73 11.47
CA GLU A 24 -5.34 1.76 12.50
C GLU A 24 -4.75 3.04 11.91
N GLN A 25 -3.78 2.91 11.00
CA GLN A 25 -3.21 4.04 10.27
C GLN A 25 -4.28 4.75 9.42
N GLU A 26 -5.15 3.99 8.74
CA GLU A 26 -6.26 4.56 7.97
C GLU A 26 -7.26 5.33 8.86
N ARG A 27 -7.59 4.79 10.03
CA ARG A 27 -8.42 5.50 11.02
C ARG A 27 -7.78 6.78 11.52
N ALA A 28 -6.48 6.74 11.81
CA ALA A 28 -5.74 7.90 12.31
C ALA A 28 -5.73 9.03 11.28
N VAL A 29 -5.46 8.72 10.01
CA VAL A 29 -5.45 9.74 8.95
C VAL A 29 -6.85 10.29 8.69
N ASN A 30 -7.89 9.45 8.63
CA ASN A 30 -9.27 9.95 8.51
C ASN A 30 -9.63 10.91 9.64
N ARG A 31 -9.15 10.66 10.86
CA ARG A 31 -9.34 11.56 12.00
C ARG A 31 -8.56 12.87 11.84
N ILE A 32 -7.33 12.83 11.33
CA ILE A 32 -6.54 14.04 11.04
C ILE A 32 -7.24 14.90 9.98
N LEU A 33 -7.68 14.29 8.89
CA LEU A 33 -8.41 14.97 7.81
C LEU A 33 -9.69 15.62 8.34
N GLY A 34 -10.52 14.88 9.07
CA GLY A 34 -11.75 15.45 9.66
C GLY A 34 -11.48 16.58 10.66
N LEU A 35 -10.40 16.51 11.44
CA LEU A 35 -10.01 17.62 12.32
C LEU A 35 -9.54 18.85 11.53
N ALA A 36 -8.79 18.65 10.43
CA ALA A 36 -8.36 19.74 9.57
C ALA A 36 -9.55 20.45 8.91
N GLU A 37 -10.53 19.69 8.42
CA GLU A 37 -11.79 20.21 7.87
C GLU A 37 -12.55 21.05 8.91
N LEU A 38 -12.74 20.53 10.12
CA LEU A 38 -13.40 21.26 11.21
C LEU A 38 -12.67 22.57 11.59
N LEU A 39 -11.35 22.61 11.46
CA LEU A 39 -10.56 23.83 11.70
C LEU A 39 -10.71 24.83 10.57
N ILE A 40 -10.80 24.38 9.32
CA ILE A 40 -11.08 25.24 8.16
C ILE A 40 -12.47 25.88 8.27
N GLU A 41 -13.48 25.14 8.72
CA GLU A 41 -14.83 25.66 8.95
C GLU A 41 -14.88 26.83 9.94
N LYS A 42 -13.88 26.95 10.82
CA LYS A 42 -13.76 28.08 11.76
C LYS A 42 -13.23 29.36 11.12
N SER A 43 -13.07 29.39 9.79
CA SER A 43 -12.55 30.54 9.04
C SER A 43 -11.23 31.06 9.63
N PRO A 44 -10.19 30.22 9.69
CA PRO A 44 -8.91 30.62 10.24
C PRO A 44 -8.24 31.69 9.36
N ASP A 45 -7.22 32.36 9.88
CA ASP A 45 -6.42 33.28 9.08
C ASP A 45 -5.75 32.56 7.90
N GLN A 46 -5.35 33.33 6.88
CA GLN A 46 -4.79 32.80 5.64
C GLN A 46 -3.58 31.87 5.86
N VAL A 47 -2.71 32.18 6.83
CA VAL A 47 -1.51 31.37 7.10
C VAL A 47 -1.92 30.04 7.70
N THR A 48 -2.87 30.05 8.63
CA THR A 48 -3.41 28.83 9.23
C THR A 48 -4.17 27.98 8.21
N ALA A 49 -4.97 28.59 7.32
CA ALA A 49 -5.66 27.88 6.24
C ALA A 49 -4.68 27.14 5.31
N MET A 50 -3.63 27.81 4.83
CA MET A 50 -2.59 27.18 3.99
C MET A 50 -1.89 26.00 4.69
N ARG A 51 -1.67 26.10 6.01
CA ARG A 51 -1.06 24.99 6.77
C ARG A 51 -2.00 23.81 6.90
N LEU A 52 -3.30 24.03 7.08
CA LEU A 52 -4.31 22.97 7.14
C LEU A 52 -4.45 22.28 5.78
N GLU A 53 -4.44 23.03 4.68
CA GLU A 53 -4.39 22.48 3.32
C GLU A 53 -3.15 21.62 3.09
N ALA A 54 -1.97 22.09 3.51
CA ALA A 54 -0.74 21.32 3.42
C ALA A 54 -0.77 20.02 4.24
N ILE A 55 -1.43 20.02 5.41
CA ILE A 55 -1.64 18.80 6.20
C ILE A 55 -2.54 17.81 5.46
N MET A 56 -3.63 18.30 4.85
CA MET A 56 -4.54 17.44 4.09
C MET A 56 -3.86 16.84 2.86
N GLU A 57 -3.09 17.64 2.12
CA GLU A 57 -2.30 17.17 0.97
C GLU A 57 -1.25 16.15 1.41
N ALA A 58 -0.56 16.42 2.52
CA ALA A 58 0.39 15.47 3.11
C ALA A 58 -0.27 14.17 3.58
N CYS A 59 -1.59 14.10 3.77
CA CYS A 59 -2.29 12.87 4.11
C CYS A 59 -2.74 12.07 2.86
N ALA A 60 -2.71 12.69 1.67
CA ALA A 60 -3.19 12.06 0.44
C ALA A 60 -2.39 10.81 0.04
N PHE A 61 -1.16 10.63 0.54
CA PHE A 61 -0.36 9.42 0.27
C PHE A 61 -0.97 8.14 0.87
N GLN A 62 -1.88 8.26 1.85
CA GLN A 62 -2.45 7.12 2.58
C GLN A 62 -3.05 6.09 1.62
N ASP A 63 -3.76 6.53 0.58
CA ASP A 63 -4.45 5.63 -0.34
C ASP A 63 -3.45 4.73 -1.09
N ILE A 64 -2.35 5.32 -1.58
CA ILE A 64 -1.28 4.59 -2.26
C ILE A 64 -0.63 3.60 -1.28
N THR A 65 -0.31 4.02 -0.06
CA THR A 65 0.32 3.15 0.95
C THR A 65 -0.58 1.98 1.34
N GLY A 66 -1.87 2.23 1.60
CA GLY A 66 -2.82 1.17 1.93
C GLY A 66 -2.97 0.15 0.80
N GLN A 67 -3.07 0.60 -0.45
CA GLN A 67 -3.14 -0.28 -1.62
C GLN A 67 -1.88 -1.13 -1.79
N GLN A 68 -0.69 -0.55 -1.65
CA GLN A 68 0.57 -1.27 -1.80
C GLN A 68 0.76 -2.31 -0.70
N ILE A 69 0.42 -1.99 0.56
CA ILE A 69 0.51 -2.97 1.66
C ILE A 69 -0.48 -4.12 1.43
N ARG A 70 -1.71 -3.84 0.98
CA ARG A 70 -2.69 -4.89 0.64
C ARG A 70 -2.18 -5.82 -0.46
N LYS A 71 -1.52 -5.30 -1.51
CA LYS A 71 -0.90 -6.11 -2.57
C LYS A 71 0.22 -7.00 -2.04
N VAL A 72 1.10 -6.45 -1.20
CA VAL A 72 2.18 -7.23 -0.55
C VAL A 72 1.60 -8.34 0.34
N ALA A 73 0.59 -8.03 1.15
CA ALA A 73 -0.08 -9.02 1.99
C ALA A 73 -0.72 -10.15 1.16
N ALA A 74 -1.38 -9.82 0.04
CA ALA A 74 -1.95 -10.79 -0.87
C ALA A 74 -0.87 -11.68 -1.52
N PHE A 75 0.24 -11.09 -1.94
CA PHE A 75 1.37 -11.83 -2.50
C PHE A 75 2.00 -12.79 -1.48
N LEU A 76 2.26 -12.32 -0.26
CA LEU A 76 2.78 -13.15 0.83
C LEU A 76 1.84 -14.30 1.18
N LYS A 77 0.52 -14.05 1.20
CA LYS A 77 -0.48 -15.10 1.39
C LYS A 77 -0.42 -16.14 0.27
N HIS A 78 -0.27 -15.70 -0.97
CA HIS A 78 -0.13 -16.60 -2.13
C HIS A 78 1.13 -17.46 -2.02
N LEU A 79 2.28 -16.87 -1.66
CA LEU A 79 3.53 -17.62 -1.44
C LEU A 79 3.41 -18.68 -0.34
N GLY A 80 2.65 -18.41 0.73
CA GLY A 80 2.39 -19.39 1.79
C GLY A 80 1.52 -20.58 1.36
N THR A 81 0.73 -20.45 0.28
CA THR A 81 -0.10 -21.55 -0.24
C THR A 81 0.64 -22.49 -1.19
N LEU A 82 1.74 -22.02 -1.79
CA LEU A 82 2.62 -22.85 -2.60
C LEU A 82 3.55 -23.64 -1.67
N GLN A 83 3.23 -24.91 -1.42
CA GLN A 83 4.16 -25.87 -0.82
C GLN A 83 5.39 -26.01 -1.75
N GLY A 84 6.42 -25.18 -1.51
CA GLY A 84 7.64 -25.06 -2.33
C GLY A 84 8.07 -23.61 -2.63
N GLY A 85 7.16 -22.64 -2.53
CA GLY A 85 7.46 -21.22 -2.83
C GLY A 85 8.38 -20.55 -1.81
N LEU A 86 8.26 -20.92 -0.53
CA LEU A 86 9.12 -20.40 0.53
C LEU A 86 10.56 -20.96 0.45
N GLU A 87 10.74 -22.21 0.01
CA GLU A 87 12.06 -22.78 -0.23
C GLU A 87 12.72 -22.18 -1.48
N MET A 88 11.94 -21.91 -2.54
CA MET A 88 12.40 -21.18 -3.72
C MET A 88 12.79 -19.73 -3.40
N ALA A 89 12.03 -19.01 -2.56
CA ALA A 89 12.37 -17.66 -2.14
C ALA A 89 13.61 -17.61 -1.24
N ALA A 90 13.83 -18.64 -0.41
CA ALA A 90 15.03 -18.78 0.40
C ALA A 90 16.27 -19.21 -0.41
N GLY A 91 16.09 -19.92 -1.53
CA GLY A 91 17.15 -20.31 -2.46
C GLY A 91 17.45 -19.28 -3.57
N ALA A 92 16.53 -18.34 -3.83
CA ALA A 92 16.66 -17.33 -4.89
C ALA A 92 17.58 -16.15 -4.53
N THR A 93 18.17 -16.13 -3.33
CA THR A 93 19.25 -15.16 -3.01
C THR A 93 20.52 -15.38 -3.82
N ASN A 94 20.59 -16.41 -4.68
CA ASN A 94 21.79 -16.69 -5.47
C ASN A 94 21.68 -16.60 -6.99
N HIS A 95 20.53 -16.32 -7.62
CA HIS A 95 20.49 -15.93 -9.05
C HIS A 95 19.13 -15.30 -9.41
N VAL A 96 18.98 -13.99 -9.21
CA VAL A 96 18.04 -13.20 -10.02
C VAL A 96 18.75 -12.84 -11.32
N ASN A 97 18.37 -13.53 -12.39
CA ASN A 97 18.69 -13.12 -13.75
C ASN A 97 17.63 -12.08 -14.16
N ASP A 98 18.05 -10.83 -14.37
CA ASP A 98 17.25 -9.61 -14.59
C ASP A 98 16.42 -9.58 -15.90
N ALA A 99 15.93 -10.72 -16.39
CA ALA A 99 15.34 -10.80 -17.72
C ALA A 99 13.80 -10.76 -17.77
N GLN A 100 13.07 -10.84 -16.65
CA GLN A 100 11.60 -10.95 -16.68
C GLN A 100 10.87 -10.17 -15.58
N ALA A 101 11.27 -8.92 -15.33
CA ALA A 101 10.39 -7.94 -14.71
C ALA A 101 9.54 -7.26 -15.80
N LYS A 102 8.58 -7.99 -16.38
CA LYS A 102 7.65 -7.43 -17.36
C LYS A 102 6.64 -6.55 -16.61
N ALA A 103 6.86 -5.24 -16.73
CA ALA A 103 6.00 -4.10 -16.38
C ALA A 103 4.58 -4.43 -15.87
N VAL A 104 4.40 -4.36 -14.56
CA VAL A 104 3.11 -4.03 -13.94
C VAL A 104 3.21 -2.60 -13.42
N GLY A 105 3.51 -1.67 -14.32
CA GLY A 105 3.31 -0.25 -14.08
C GLY A 105 1.84 0.06 -14.36
N GLY A 106 1.16 0.71 -13.42
CA GLY A 106 -0.16 1.29 -13.71
C GLY A 106 -0.07 2.27 -14.88
N LEU A 107 -1.24 2.69 -15.39
CA LEU A 107 -1.28 3.68 -16.46
C LEU A 107 -0.57 4.97 -16.03
N SER A 108 0.26 5.53 -16.91
CA SER A 108 0.78 6.88 -16.70
C SER A 108 -0.36 7.90 -16.73
N GLN A 109 -0.14 9.09 -16.17
CA GLN A 109 -1.14 10.16 -16.19
C GLN A 109 -1.63 10.47 -17.61
N ASP A 110 -0.72 10.47 -18.59
CA ASP A 110 -1.07 10.68 -20.01
C ASP A 110 -1.96 9.56 -20.57
N GLN A 111 -1.76 8.32 -20.13
CA GLN A 111 -2.58 7.17 -20.53
C GLN A 111 -3.98 7.23 -19.90
N VAL A 112 -4.08 7.69 -18.65
CA VAL A 112 -5.36 7.95 -17.97
C VAL A 112 -6.13 9.04 -18.72
N ASP A 113 -5.46 10.13 -19.08
CA ASP A 113 -6.08 11.25 -19.78
C ASP A 113 -6.56 10.88 -21.20
N ARG A 114 -5.82 10.02 -21.91
CA ARG A 114 -6.26 9.46 -23.21
C ARG A 114 -7.49 8.56 -23.07
N LEU A 115 -7.52 7.74 -22.02
CA LEU A 115 -8.65 6.86 -21.73
C LEU A 115 -9.92 7.67 -21.40
N LEU A 116 -9.81 8.75 -20.63
CA LEU A 116 -10.92 9.65 -20.29
C LEU A 116 -11.45 10.42 -21.51
N ARG A 117 -10.61 10.63 -22.54
CA ARG A 117 -11.01 11.19 -23.84
C ARG A 117 -11.59 10.16 -24.82
N GLY A 118 -11.58 8.87 -24.45
CA GLY A 118 -12.09 7.79 -25.31
C GLY A 118 -11.12 7.35 -26.42
N GLU A 119 -9.83 7.68 -26.30
CA GLU A 119 -8.80 7.25 -27.24
C GLU A 119 -8.25 5.87 -26.83
N ALA A 120 -7.92 5.03 -27.81
CA ALA A 120 -7.29 3.72 -27.52
C ALA A 120 -5.90 3.94 -26.89
N LEU A 121 -5.55 3.13 -25.88
CA LEU A 121 -4.29 3.19 -25.12
C LEU A 121 -3.06 2.91 -26.02
#